data_AF-A0A817RA20-F1
#
_entry.id   AF-A0A817RA20-F1
#
_cell.length_a   1.000
_cell.length_b   1.000
_cell.length_c   1.000
_cell.angle_alpha   90.00
_cell.angle_beta   90.00
_cell.angle_gamma   90.00
#
_symmetry.space_group_name_H-M   'P 1'
#
loop_
_entity.id
_entity.type
_entity.pdbx_description
1 polymer ?
#
loop_
_entity_poly.entity_id
_entity_poly.type
_entity_poly.pdbx_seq_one_letter_code
_entity_poly.pdbx_strand_id
1 'polypeptide(L)'
;MFRPAKEHPKRATMTNLHLDMNPWRYCKDKDNSHQIKVLTSLSYKYDHDWITENNEPGCDTVGERHVQGLVNLADNLEEDGGFWLCPGFHRYLAQWTTEHKKWSSEYGLYSTFNVFHEYDIPELDATACHVSSRAGSAILWDQRTMHGSRANRSLRPRFAQFFKMFPAEHPTMIPERAENRRKALLAKLQAVNIDPEIDLTLLGRQLFGLKNWSD
;
A
#
# COMPACT_ATOMS: atom_id res chain seq x y z
N MET A 1 24.89 -9.19 2.32
CA MET A 1 24.75 -10.57 1.80
C MET A 1 23.43 -11.15 2.30
N PHE A 2 22.65 -11.79 1.41
CA PHE A 2 21.40 -12.46 1.75
C PHE A 2 21.63 -13.61 2.75
N ARG A 3 20.69 -13.80 3.69
CA ARG A 3 20.72 -14.90 4.67
C ARG A 3 19.33 -15.57 4.68
N PRO A 4 19.20 -16.83 4.26
CA PRO A 4 17.89 -17.44 4.12
C PRO A 4 17.20 -17.68 5.46
N ALA A 5 15.88 -17.48 5.52
CA ALA A 5 15.14 -17.64 6.77
C ALA A 5 15.07 -19.10 7.25
N LYS A 6 15.10 -20.07 6.32
CA LYS A 6 15.16 -21.50 6.67
C LYS A 6 16.34 -21.84 7.59
N GLU A 7 17.49 -21.21 7.37
CA GLU A 7 18.71 -21.40 8.17
C GLU A 7 18.85 -20.36 9.30
N HIS A 8 18.13 -19.24 9.18
CA HIS A 8 18.12 -18.16 10.17
C HIS A 8 16.69 -17.77 10.57
N PRO A 9 15.94 -18.63 11.30
CA PRO A 9 14.52 -18.41 11.57
C PRO A 9 14.20 -17.09 12.28
N LYS A 10 15.11 -16.59 13.11
CA LYS A 10 14.99 -15.28 13.79
C LYS A 10 14.97 -14.08 12.83
N ARG A 11 15.28 -14.29 11.54
CA ARG A 11 15.26 -13.26 10.48
C ARG A 11 14.08 -13.41 9.54
N ALA A 12 13.20 -14.38 9.77
CA ALA A 12 11.98 -14.52 8.99
C ALA A 12 11.11 -13.27 9.17
N THR A 13 10.43 -12.84 8.10
CA THR A 13 9.36 -11.85 8.23
C THR A 13 8.32 -12.37 9.23
N MET A 14 7.88 -11.53 10.16
CA MET A 14 6.79 -11.93 11.06
C MET A 14 5.50 -12.06 10.27
N THR A 15 4.79 -13.16 10.48
CA THR A 15 3.43 -13.31 9.97
C THR A 15 2.54 -12.24 10.58
N ASN A 16 1.78 -11.52 9.75
CA ASN A 16 0.88 -10.46 10.21
C ASN A 16 -0.25 -10.20 9.21
N LEU A 17 -1.37 -9.71 9.74
CA LEU A 17 -2.46 -9.11 9.00
C LEU A 17 -2.59 -7.64 9.43
N HIS A 18 -2.81 -6.78 8.45
CA HIS A 18 -2.92 -5.35 8.63
C HIS A 18 -3.86 -4.71 7.61
N LEU A 19 -4.16 -3.45 7.88
CA LEU A 19 -4.76 -2.52 6.93
C LEU A 19 -3.84 -1.32 6.74
N ASP A 20 -3.55 -1.00 5.48
CA ASP A 20 -2.87 0.23 5.05
C ASP A 20 -3.80 1.45 5.12
N MET A 21 -4.61 1.54 6.17
CA MET A 21 -5.56 2.60 6.44
C MET A 21 -6.12 2.47 7.85
N ASN A 22 -6.77 3.54 8.32
CA ASN A 22 -7.59 3.47 9.54
C ASN A 22 -9.02 3.00 9.21
N PRO A 23 -9.44 1.78 9.58
CA PRO A 23 -10.77 1.29 9.24
C PRO A 23 -11.88 2.10 9.91
N TRP A 24 -11.67 2.55 11.16
CA TRP A 24 -12.68 3.31 11.91
C TRP A 24 -12.90 4.69 11.33
N ARG A 25 -11.83 5.41 10.97
CA ARG A 25 -11.96 6.71 10.29
C ARG A 25 -12.61 6.53 8.91
N TYR A 26 -12.14 5.55 8.13
CA TYR A 26 -12.69 5.26 6.81
C TYR A 26 -14.22 5.09 6.82
N CYS A 27 -14.76 4.36 7.80
CA CYS A 27 -16.21 4.16 7.96
C CYS A 27 -16.94 5.33 8.65
N LYS A 28 -16.26 6.10 9.50
CA LYS A 28 -16.88 7.19 10.30
C LYS A 28 -17.05 8.46 9.48
N ASP A 29 -16.04 8.82 8.69
CA ASP A 29 -15.99 10.07 7.94
C ASP A 29 -17.14 10.14 6.91
N LYS A 30 -17.67 11.35 6.71
CA LYS A 30 -18.81 11.61 5.82
C LYS A 30 -18.42 12.23 4.48
N ASP A 31 -17.20 12.73 4.40
CA ASP A 31 -16.59 13.32 3.23
C ASP A 31 -15.07 13.11 3.28
N ASN A 32 -14.36 13.59 2.25
CA ASN A 32 -12.91 13.44 2.14
C ASN A 32 -12.12 14.62 2.75
N SER A 33 -12.73 15.44 3.63
CA SER A 33 -12.04 16.63 4.19
C SER A 33 -10.71 16.27 4.88
N HIS A 34 -10.67 15.14 5.59
CA HIS A 34 -9.44 14.66 6.21
C HIS A 34 -8.38 14.28 5.17
N GLN A 35 -8.74 13.43 4.21
CA GLN A 35 -7.85 13.00 3.13
C GLN A 35 -7.32 14.21 2.36
N ILE A 36 -8.18 15.17 2.01
CA ILE A 36 -7.81 16.43 1.34
C ILE A 36 -6.79 17.18 2.19
N LYS A 37 -7.04 17.36 3.48
CA LYS A 37 -6.10 18.05 4.39
C LYS A 37 -4.74 17.36 4.46
N VAL A 38 -4.72 16.03 4.57
CA VAL A 38 -3.48 15.25 4.64
C VAL A 38 -2.72 15.35 3.32
N LEU A 39 -3.35 14.99 2.21
CA LEU A 39 -2.69 14.89 0.91
C LEU A 39 -2.23 16.25 0.38
N THR A 40 -2.98 17.33 0.61
CA THR A 40 -2.55 18.67 0.18
C THR A 40 -1.42 19.25 1.04
N SER A 41 -1.15 18.68 2.23
CA SER A 41 -0.04 19.08 3.09
C SER A 41 1.30 18.42 2.75
N LEU A 42 1.31 17.44 1.83
CA LEU A 42 2.52 16.67 1.51
C LEU A 42 3.56 17.52 0.75
N SER A 43 4.78 17.53 1.30
CA SER A 43 5.91 18.26 0.74
C SER A 43 6.79 17.40 -0.17
N TYR A 44 6.73 16.08 0.00
CA TYR A 44 7.61 15.07 -0.59
C TYR A 44 9.09 15.27 -0.27
N LYS A 45 9.39 16.02 0.78
CA LYS A 45 10.77 16.22 1.27
C LYS A 45 11.35 14.93 1.86
N TYR A 46 10.50 14.08 2.43
CA TYR A 46 10.90 12.84 3.07
C TYR A 46 10.15 11.65 2.50
N ASP A 47 10.75 10.47 2.56
CA ASP A 47 10.17 9.26 1.97
C ASP A 47 8.83 8.85 2.59
N HIS A 48 8.57 9.24 3.83
CA HIS A 48 7.29 8.97 4.49
C HIS A 48 6.11 9.68 3.83
N ASP A 49 6.31 10.78 3.10
CA ASP A 49 5.20 11.46 2.39
C ASP A 49 4.62 10.57 1.29
N TRP A 50 5.46 9.75 0.64
CA TRP A 50 5.00 8.76 -0.35
C TRP A 50 4.24 7.61 0.30
N ILE A 51 4.65 7.19 1.50
CA ILE A 51 3.94 6.18 2.27
C ILE A 51 2.58 6.72 2.71
N THR A 52 2.53 7.97 3.18
CA THR A 52 1.27 8.65 3.53
C THR A 52 0.34 8.74 2.32
N GLU A 53 0.83 9.20 1.15
CA GLU A 53 0.05 9.18 -0.10
C GLU A 53 -0.52 7.78 -0.43
N ASN A 54 0.29 6.74 -0.21
CA ASN A 54 -0.12 5.37 -0.46
C ASN A 54 -1.20 4.88 0.51
N ASN A 55 -1.12 5.28 1.79
CA ASN A 55 -1.95 4.74 2.86
C ASN A 55 -3.11 5.66 3.29
N GLU A 56 -3.32 6.77 2.59
CA GLU A 56 -4.39 7.73 2.89
C GLU A 56 -5.59 7.51 1.93
N PRO A 57 -6.56 6.65 2.29
CA PRO A 57 -7.77 6.47 1.47
C PRO A 57 -8.74 7.63 1.67
N GLY A 58 -9.72 7.74 0.75
CA GLY A 58 -10.93 8.51 1.02
C GLY A 58 -11.80 7.86 2.11
N CYS A 59 -13.03 8.33 2.29
CA CYS A 59 -14.00 7.67 3.17
C CYS A 59 -14.99 6.79 2.40
N ASP A 60 -15.65 5.89 3.13
CA ASP A 60 -16.62 4.94 2.57
C ASP A 60 -17.79 5.63 1.87
N THR A 61 -18.21 6.78 2.40
CA THR A 61 -19.33 7.56 1.86
C THR A 61 -19.04 8.08 0.45
N VAL A 62 -17.80 8.46 0.16
CA VAL A 62 -17.41 8.93 -1.19
C VAL A 62 -17.15 7.74 -2.12
N GLY A 63 -16.67 6.62 -1.58
CA GLY A 63 -16.52 5.37 -2.33
C GLY A 63 -15.37 5.40 -3.35
N GLU A 64 -14.32 6.17 -3.09
CA GLU A 64 -13.10 6.17 -3.92
C GLU A 64 -12.48 4.77 -3.95
N ARG A 65 -12.20 4.27 -5.16
CA ARG A 65 -11.57 2.96 -5.33
C ARG A 65 -10.05 3.11 -5.29
N HIS A 66 -9.43 2.52 -4.26
CA HIS A 66 -7.99 2.40 -4.16
C HIS A 66 -7.57 0.95 -4.37
N VAL A 67 -6.70 0.74 -5.35
CA VAL A 67 -6.14 -0.58 -5.66
C VAL A 67 -4.65 -0.51 -5.40
N GLN A 68 -4.18 -1.40 -4.54
CA GLN A 68 -2.76 -1.62 -4.30
C GLN A 68 -2.31 -2.83 -5.09
N GLY A 69 -1.01 -2.91 -5.33
CA GLY A 69 -0.45 -3.99 -6.12
C GLY A 69 1.03 -4.21 -5.86
N LEU A 70 1.49 -5.37 -6.31
CA LEU A 70 2.90 -5.68 -6.41
C LEU A 70 3.17 -6.48 -7.68
N VAL A 71 4.37 -6.32 -8.23
CA VAL A 71 4.92 -7.18 -9.29
C VAL A 71 5.98 -8.07 -8.66
N ASN A 72 5.84 -9.38 -8.83
CA ASN A 72 6.86 -10.35 -8.44
C ASN A 72 8.06 -10.26 -9.39
N LEU A 73 9.26 -9.98 -8.87
CA LEU A 73 10.49 -9.92 -9.66
C LEU A 73 11.23 -11.28 -9.70
N ALA A 74 10.77 -12.23 -8.88
CA ALA A 74 11.18 -13.62 -8.90
C ALA A 74 9.97 -14.50 -8.56
N ASP A 75 10.04 -15.78 -8.94
CA ASP A 75 9.04 -16.78 -8.55
C ASP A 75 8.90 -16.79 -7.01
N ASN A 76 7.66 -16.68 -6.54
CA ASN A 76 7.27 -16.75 -5.14
C ASN A 76 6.48 -18.03 -4.94
N LEU A 77 7.16 -19.06 -4.44
CA LEU A 77 6.55 -20.34 -4.12
C LEU A 77 5.91 -20.29 -2.73
N GLU A 78 5.18 -21.35 -2.37
CA GLU A 78 4.44 -21.43 -1.11
C GLU A 78 5.33 -21.21 0.13
N GLU A 79 6.52 -21.81 0.15
CA GLU A 79 7.47 -21.69 1.26
C GLU A 79 8.23 -20.36 1.29
N ASP A 80 8.14 -19.55 0.22
CA ASP A 80 8.81 -18.25 0.16
C ASP A 80 8.04 -17.18 0.98
N GLY A 81 6.84 -17.51 1.45
CA GLY A 81 5.95 -16.61 2.18
C GLY A 81 5.66 -15.33 1.40
N GLY A 82 5.29 -14.25 2.09
CA GLY A 82 5.02 -12.97 1.45
C GLY A 82 3.54 -12.68 1.40
N PHE A 83 3.06 -12.16 0.27
CA PHE A 83 1.72 -11.59 0.22
C PHE A 83 0.66 -12.65 0.53
N TRP A 84 -0.17 -12.33 1.52
CA TRP A 84 -1.33 -13.12 1.90
C TRP A 84 -2.44 -12.19 2.33
N LEU A 85 -3.68 -12.64 2.20
CA LEU A 85 -4.87 -11.80 2.40
C LEU A 85 -6.07 -12.61 2.84
N CYS A 86 -7.04 -11.96 3.48
CA CYS A 86 -8.34 -12.55 3.80
C CYS A 86 -9.31 -12.33 2.62
N PRO A 87 -9.62 -13.35 1.79
CA PRO A 87 -10.41 -13.15 0.58
C PRO A 87 -11.80 -12.59 0.88
N GLY A 88 -12.20 -11.56 0.14
CA GLY A 88 -13.52 -10.94 0.30
C GLY A 88 -13.67 -9.99 1.50
N PHE A 89 -12.62 -9.78 2.32
CA PHE A 89 -12.70 -8.95 3.52
C PHE A 89 -13.19 -7.51 3.25
N HIS A 90 -12.88 -6.92 2.09
CA HIS A 90 -13.38 -5.59 1.70
C HIS A 90 -14.91 -5.46 1.74
N ARG A 91 -15.66 -6.56 1.61
CA ARG A 91 -17.14 -6.59 1.72
C ARG A 91 -17.62 -6.59 3.16
N TYR A 92 -16.78 -7.07 4.08
CA TYR A 92 -17.06 -7.21 5.51
C TYR A 92 -16.43 -6.08 6.34
N LEU A 93 -15.58 -5.24 5.74
CA LEU A 93 -14.87 -4.17 6.43
C LEU A 93 -15.78 -3.31 7.32
N ALA A 94 -16.91 -2.83 6.81
CA ALA A 94 -17.80 -1.94 7.57
C ALA A 94 -18.43 -2.64 8.79
N GLN A 95 -18.85 -3.90 8.62
CA GLN A 95 -19.37 -4.72 9.71
C GLN A 95 -18.28 -4.97 10.75
N TRP A 96 -17.11 -5.47 10.31
CA TRP A 96 -15.97 -5.77 11.17
C TRP A 96 -15.53 -4.53 11.96
N THR A 97 -15.46 -3.37 11.32
CA THR A 97 -15.10 -2.09 11.96
C THR A 97 -16.08 -1.71 13.06
N THR A 98 -17.37 -1.96 12.86
CA THR A 98 -18.44 -1.68 13.84
C THR A 98 -18.34 -2.62 15.06
N GLU A 99 -18.14 -3.91 14.81
CA GLU A 99 -17.95 -4.94 15.84
C GLU A 99 -16.70 -4.67 16.69
N HIS A 100 -15.65 -4.13 16.07
CA HIS A 100 -14.36 -3.83 16.70
C HIS A 100 -14.18 -2.35 17.08
N LYS A 101 -15.27 -1.58 17.21
CA LYS A 101 -15.21 -0.12 17.51
C LYS A 101 -14.41 0.24 18.77
N LYS A 102 -14.32 -0.68 19.74
CA LYS A 102 -13.57 -0.48 20.99
C LYS A 102 -12.06 -0.27 20.78
N TRP A 103 -11.51 -0.81 19.69
CA TRP A 103 -10.09 -0.67 19.35
C TRP A 103 -9.76 0.68 18.70
N SER A 104 -10.76 1.45 18.29
CA SER A 104 -10.53 2.79 17.70
C SER A 104 -9.75 3.73 18.62
N SER A 105 -9.90 3.60 19.94
CA SER A 105 -9.11 4.36 20.92
C SER A 105 -7.69 3.82 21.12
N GLU A 106 -7.48 2.52 20.93
CA GLU A 106 -6.19 1.86 21.12
C GLU A 106 -5.23 2.16 19.97
N TYR A 107 -5.71 2.02 18.73
CA TYR A 107 -4.94 2.31 17.52
C TYR A 107 -4.91 3.80 17.17
N GLY A 108 -5.86 4.57 17.70
CA GLY A 108 -6.07 5.98 17.34
C GLY A 108 -6.69 6.14 15.95
N LEU A 109 -7.34 7.27 15.70
CA LEU A 109 -8.05 7.53 14.43
C LEU A 109 -7.15 8.04 13.29
N TYR A 110 -5.89 8.37 13.59
CA TYR A 110 -4.95 8.94 12.63
C TYR A 110 -3.85 7.96 12.20
N SER A 111 -3.90 6.71 12.69
CA SER A 111 -2.98 5.67 12.22
C SER A 111 -3.28 5.29 10.78
N THR A 112 -2.30 5.42 9.88
CA THR A 112 -2.37 5.04 8.47
C THR A 112 -1.88 3.61 8.21
N PHE A 113 -1.54 2.87 9.27
CA PHE A 113 -1.09 1.49 9.19
C PHE A 113 -1.44 0.75 10.49
N ASN A 114 -2.34 -0.22 10.41
CA ASN A 114 -2.88 -0.91 11.58
C ASN A 114 -2.64 -2.41 11.47
N VAL A 115 -1.74 -2.94 12.29
CA VAL A 115 -1.41 -4.37 12.37
C VAL A 115 -2.21 -5.00 13.50
N PHE A 116 -2.85 -6.12 13.22
CA PHE A 116 -3.67 -6.85 14.19
C PHE A 116 -2.95 -8.13 14.61
N HIS A 117 -3.00 -8.43 15.92
CA HIS A 117 -2.43 -9.68 16.43
C HIS A 117 -3.33 -10.87 16.08
N GLU A 118 -2.72 -12.01 15.75
CA GLU A 118 -3.43 -13.25 15.42
C GLU A 118 -4.44 -13.68 16.50
N TYR A 119 -4.13 -13.44 17.78
CA TYR A 119 -5.00 -13.75 18.92
C TYR A 119 -6.24 -12.85 19.01
N ASP A 120 -6.16 -11.64 18.44
CA ASP A 120 -7.26 -10.67 18.44
C ASP A 120 -8.24 -10.93 17.29
N ILE A 121 -7.76 -11.52 16.18
CA ILE A 121 -8.53 -11.79 14.96
C ILE A 121 -8.36 -13.23 14.45
N PRO A 122 -8.54 -14.27 15.30
CA PRO A 122 -8.25 -15.66 14.94
C PRO A 122 -9.07 -16.16 13.75
N GLU A 123 -10.29 -15.63 13.55
CA GLU A 123 -11.14 -15.96 12.40
C GLU A 123 -10.60 -15.43 11.07
N LEU A 124 -9.93 -14.26 11.09
CA LEU A 124 -9.31 -13.70 9.90
C LEU A 124 -7.99 -14.38 9.59
N ASP A 125 -7.19 -14.68 10.62
CA ASP A 125 -5.94 -15.42 10.48
C ASP A 125 -6.18 -16.81 9.87
N ALA A 126 -7.20 -17.53 10.36
CA ALA A 126 -7.59 -18.85 9.85
C ALA A 126 -8.11 -18.85 8.40
N THR A 127 -8.57 -17.70 7.89
CA THR A 127 -9.08 -17.55 6.52
C THR A 127 -8.09 -16.87 5.57
N ALA A 128 -6.97 -16.36 6.09
CA ALA A 128 -5.95 -15.72 5.29
C ALA A 128 -5.27 -16.73 4.36
N CYS A 129 -5.12 -16.34 3.10
CA CYS A 129 -4.62 -17.18 2.03
C CYS A 129 -3.32 -16.59 1.47
N HIS A 130 -2.26 -17.40 1.44
CA HIS A 130 -1.02 -17.04 0.76
C HIS A 130 -1.19 -17.06 -0.76
N VAL A 131 -0.57 -16.10 -1.45
CA VAL A 131 -0.64 -16.01 -2.91
C VAL A 131 0.74 -16.27 -3.50
N SER A 132 0.94 -17.50 -3.99
CA SER A 132 2.11 -17.84 -4.81
C SER A 132 1.97 -17.25 -6.22
N SER A 133 3.10 -16.90 -6.83
CA SER A 133 3.12 -16.12 -8.07
C SER A 133 4.41 -16.35 -8.84
N ARG A 134 4.34 -16.34 -10.18
CA ARG A 134 5.55 -16.44 -11.04
C ARG A 134 6.22 -15.09 -11.19
N ALA A 135 7.50 -15.07 -11.51
CA ALA A 135 8.19 -13.85 -11.92
C ALA A 135 7.43 -13.13 -13.04
N GLY A 136 7.30 -11.81 -12.93
CA GLY A 136 6.55 -10.94 -13.84
C GLY A 136 5.04 -10.88 -13.60
N SER A 137 4.47 -11.72 -12.72
CA SER A 137 3.05 -11.65 -12.40
C SER A 137 2.77 -10.49 -11.43
N ALA A 138 1.64 -9.81 -11.66
CA ALA A 138 1.15 -8.76 -10.79
C ALA A 138 0.01 -9.29 -9.90
N ILE A 139 0.07 -8.99 -8.60
CA ILE A 139 -1.02 -9.24 -7.66
C ILE A 139 -1.65 -7.89 -7.36
N LEU A 140 -2.98 -7.81 -7.47
CA LEU A 140 -3.77 -6.60 -7.23
C LEU A 140 -4.78 -6.87 -6.12
N TRP A 141 -4.99 -5.90 -5.24
CA TRP A 141 -6.02 -5.98 -4.21
C TRP A 141 -6.66 -4.62 -3.92
N ASP A 142 -7.91 -4.68 -3.47
CA ASP A 142 -8.62 -3.52 -2.95
C ASP A 142 -8.01 -3.15 -1.58
N GLN A 143 -7.62 -1.89 -1.38
CA GLN A 143 -6.96 -1.41 -0.15
C GLN A 143 -7.77 -1.71 1.13
N ARG A 144 -9.08 -1.91 1.01
CA ARG A 144 -9.98 -2.30 2.11
C ARG A 144 -9.85 -3.75 2.54
N THR A 145 -9.05 -4.56 1.84
CA THR A 145 -8.87 -5.98 2.13
C THR A 145 -7.81 -6.16 3.21
N MET A 146 -8.13 -6.90 4.28
CA MET A 146 -7.14 -7.30 5.28
C MET A 146 -6.06 -8.15 4.60
N HIS A 147 -4.82 -7.73 4.72
CA HIS A 147 -3.68 -8.37 4.05
C HIS A 147 -2.42 -8.26 4.87
N GLY A 148 -1.34 -8.92 4.46
CA GLY A 148 -0.05 -8.65 5.05
C GLY A 148 1.05 -9.51 4.50
N SER A 149 1.93 -9.96 5.40
CA SER A 149 3.04 -10.85 5.03
C SER A 149 2.99 -12.13 5.84
N ARG A 150 3.15 -13.27 5.17
CA ARG A 150 3.42 -14.58 5.76
C ARG A 150 4.93 -14.81 5.88
N ALA A 151 5.36 -15.41 6.99
CA ALA A 151 6.76 -15.78 7.22
C ALA A 151 7.30 -16.71 6.12
N ASN A 152 8.54 -16.46 5.68
CA ASN A 152 9.23 -17.31 4.72
C ASN A 152 9.96 -18.46 5.43
N ARG A 153 9.93 -19.64 4.82
CA ARG A 153 10.52 -20.90 5.30
C ARG A 153 11.49 -21.52 4.30
N SER A 154 11.79 -20.82 3.22
CA SER A 154 12.64 -21.29 2.12
C SER A 154 14.08 -20.79 2.19
N LEU A 155 14.91 -21.32 1.27
CA LEU A 155 16.28 -20.87 1.01
C LEU A 155 16.35 -19.70 0.01
N ARG A 156 15.22 -19.25 -0.54
CA ARG A 156 15.17 -18.30 -1.65
C ARG A 156 14.84 -16.89 -1.15
N PRO A 157 15.41 -15.84 -1.76
CA PRO A 157 14.95 -14.49 -1.54
C PRO A 157 13.59 -14.26 -2.22
N ARG A 158 12.82 -13.29 -1.70
CA ARG A 158 11.62 -12.76 -2.35
C ARG A 158 11.92 -11.35 -2.84
N PHE A 159 11.57 -11.07 -4.09
CA PHE A 159 11.72 -9.75 -4.70
C PHE A 159 10.38 -9.30 -5.26
N ALA A 160 9.92 -8.12 -4.85
CA ALA A 160 8.69 -7.53 -5.32
C ALA A 160 8.84 -6.01 -5.44
N GLN A 161 8.16 -5.43 -6.43
CA GLN A 161 8.00 -3.98 -6.57
C GLN A 161 6.54 -3.65 -6.27
N PHE A 162 6.31 -2.89 -5.20
CA PHE A 162 4.97 -2.42 -4.84
C PHE A 162 4.58 -1.18 -5.66
N PHE A 163 3.28 -1.03 -5.91
CA PHE A 163 2.68 0.12 -6.56
C PHE A 163 1.23 0.31 -6.08
N LYS A 164 0.69 1.51 -6.28
CA LYS A 164 -0.72 1.83 -6.07
C LYS A 164 -1.28 2.50 -7.31
N MET A 165 -2.54 2.22 -7.57
CA MET A 165 -3.31 2.82 -8.65
C MET A 165 -4.31 3.79 -8.05
N PHE A 166 -4.31 5.01 -8.58
CA PHE A 166 -5.27 6.06 -8.29
C PHE A 166 -5.58 6.84 -9.57
N PRO A 167 -6.75 7.49 -9.67
CA PRO A 167 -7.11 8.26 -10.86
C PRO A 167 -6.09 9.37 -11.17
N ALA A 168 -5.81 9.58 -12.45
CA ALA A 168 -4.92 10.66 -12.91
C ALA A 168 -5.44 12.04 -12.47
N GLU A 169 -6.76 12.23 -12.55
CA GLU A 169 -7.45 13.40 -12.02
C GLU A 169 -8.04 13.04 -10.66
N HIS A 170 -7.53 13.69 -9.61
CA HIS A 170 -8.01 13.50 -8.25
C HIS A 170 -8.12 14.87 -7.58
N PRO A 171 -9.21 15.17 -6.83
CA PRO A 171 -9.38 16.45 -6.14
C PRO A 171 -8.24 16.85 -5.20
N THR A 172 -7.44 15.88 -4.75
CA THR A 172 -6.32 16.09 -3.84
C THR A 172 -5.02 16.40 -4.57
N MET A 173 -4.97 16.28 -5.89
CA MET A 173 -3.81 16.63 -6.73
C MET A 173 -3.88 18.11 -7.13
N ILE A 174 -3.83 18.99 -6.14
CA ILE A 174 -3.81 20.45 -6.37
C ILE A 174 -2.46 20.90 -6.97
N PRO A 175 -2.39 22.06 -7.65
CA PRO A 175 -1.16 22.52 -8.33
C PRO A 175 0.08 22.55 -7.43
N GLU A 176 -0.08 22.97 -6.17
CA GLU A 176 1.03 23.03 -5.21
C GLU A 176 1.59 21.63 -4.89
N ARG A 177 0.72 20.67 -4.57
CA ARG A 177 1.11 19.28 -4.31
C ARG A 177 1.73 18.64 -5.55
N ALA A 178 1.15 18.86 -6.73
CA ALA A 178 1.67 18.35 -7.99
C ALA A 178 3.10 18.83 -8.24
N GLU A 179 3.37 20.13 -8.01
CA GLU A 179 4.70 20.70 -8.16
C GLU A 179 5.70 20.16 -7.12
N ASN A 180 5.28 20.00 -5.86
CA ASN A 180 6.12 19.40 -4.81
C ASN A 180 6.51 17.95 -5.18
N ARG A 181 5.53 17.14 -5.60
CA ARG A 181 5.72 15.76 -6.06
C ARG A 181 6.68 15.70 -7.25
N ARG A 182 6.50 16.60 -8.23
CA ARG A 182 7.33 16.72 -9.44
C ARG A 182 8.79 17.02 -9.10
N LYS A 183 9.05 18.02 -8.25
CA LYS A 183 10.40 18.39 -7.81
C LYS A 183 11.10 17.25 -7.08
N ALA A 184 10.39 16.61 -6.14
CA ALA A 184 10.95 15.49 -5.38
C ALA A 184 11.29 14.30 -6.27
N LEU A 185 10.45 14.02 -7.27
CA LEU A 185 10.72 12.96 -8.23
C LEU A 185 11.92 13.26 -9.13
N LEU A 186 12.02 14.48 -9.68
CA LEU A 186 13.17 14.89 -10.49
C LEU A 186 14.48 14.76 -9.72
N ALA A 187 14.49 15.17 -8.45
CA ALA A 187 15.66 15.00 -7.59
C ALA A 187 16.03 13.52 -7.39
N LYS A 188 15.03 12.64 -7.23
CA LYS A 188 15.26 11.18 -7.14
C LYS A 188 15.80 10.58 -8.43
N LEU A 189 15.25 10.95 -9.59
CA LEU A 189 15.74 10.49 -10.90
C LEU A 189 17.18 10.95 -11.14
N GLN A 190 17.49 12.21 -10.84
CA GLN A 190 18.84 12.75 -10.94
C GLN A 190 19.82 12.00 -10.03
N ALA A 191 19.42 11.68 -8.79
CA ALA A 191 20.28 10.96 -7.84
C ALA A 191 20.67 9.56 -8.31
N VAL A 192 19.92 8.97 -9.25
CA VAL A 192 20.21 7.66 -9.84
C VAL A 192 20.62 7.76 -11.32
N ASN A 193 20.96 8.96 -11.80
CA ASN A 193 21.38 9.24 -13.18
C ASN A 193 20.37 8.80 -14.25
N ILE A 194 19.07 8.97 -14.00
CA ILE A 194 18.01 8.79 -15.00
C ILE A 194 17.65 10.15 -15.59
N ASP A 195 17.79 10.29 -16.90
CA ASP A 195 17.35 11.46 -17.67
C ASP A 195 15.88 11.26 -18.07
N PRO A 196 14.94 12.08 -17.55
CA PRO A 196 13.52 11.93 -17.86
C PRO A 196 13.16 12.05 -19.33
N GLU A 197 13.93 12.78 -20.13
CA GLU A 197 13.62 13.00 -21.54
C GLU A 197 14.06 11.83 -22.43
N ILE A 198 15.10 11.11 -22.00
CA ILE A 198 15.74 10.02 -22.74
C ILE A 198 15.26 8.66 -22.23
N ASP A 199 15.27 8.47 -20.91
CA ASP A 199 15.10 7.15 -20.27
C ASP A 199 13.64 6.82 -19.96
N LEU A 200 12.75 7.82 -19.94
CA LEU A 200 11.33 7.60 -19.69
C LEU A 200 10.52 7.61 -20.98
N THR A 201 9.59 6.68 -21.07
CA THR A 201 8.56 6.69 -22.10
C THR A 201 7.64 7.91 -21.92
N LEU A 202 6.86 8.25 -22.96
CA LEU A 202 5.81 9.25 -22.85
C LEU A 202 4.87 8.97 -21.67
N LEU A 203 4.40 7.73 -21.54
CA LEU A 203 3.55 7.31 -20.43
C LEU A 203 4.26 7.47 -19.08
N GLY A 204 5.55 7.13 -18.99
CA GLY A 204 6.34 7.30 -17.78
C GLY A 204 6.38 8.77 -17.34
N ARG A 205 6.67 9.70 -18.27
CA ARG A 205 6.64 11.14 -17.99
C ARG A 205 5.26 11.63 -17.55
N GLN A 206 4.18 11.11 -18.13
CA GLN A 206 2.80 11.46 -17.73
C GLN A 206 2.45 10.96 -16.32
N LEU A 207 2.72 9.68 -16.01
CA LEU A 207 2.49 9.10 -14.68
C LEU A 207 3.28 9.81 -13.56
N PHE A 208 4.44 10.34 -13.93
CA PHE A 208 5.33 11.07 -13.06
C PHE A 208 5.03 12.57 -12.94
N GLY A 209 4.02 13.07 -13.67
CA GLY A 209 3.66 14.49 -13.65
C GLY A 209 4.74 15.39 -14.26
N LEU A 210 5.57 14.85 -15.15
CA LEU A 210 6.60 15.58 -15.89
C LEU A 210 6.08 16.11 -17.23
N LYS A 211 4.98 15.52 -17.74
CA LYS A 211 4.25 15.95 -18.94
C LYS A 211 2.75 15.82 -18.70
N ASN A 212 1.92 16.70 -19.30
CA ASN A 212 0.47 16.60 -19.13
C ASN A 212 -0.12 15.44 -19.95
N TRP A 213 -1.33 15.03 -19.58
CA TRP A 213 -2.08 13.97 -20.27
C TRP A 213 -2.59 14.39 -21.66
N SER A 214 -2.77 15.70 -21.88
CA SER A 214 -3.32 16.29 -23.10
C SER A 214 -2.26 16.75 -24.12
N ASP A 215 -0.98 16.60 -23.81
CA ASP A 215 0.17 17.03 -24.63
C ASP A 215 0.78 15.89 -25.46
#